data_AF-A0A7C1T4S4-F1
#
_entry.id   AF-A0A7C1T4S4-F1
#
_cell.length_a   1.000
_cell.length_b   1.000
_cell.length_c   1.000
_cell.angle_alpha   90.00
_cell.angle_beta   90.00
_cell.angle_gamma   90.00
#
_symmetry.space_group_name_H-M   'P 1'
#
loop_
_entity.id
_entity.type
_entity.pdbx_description
1 polymer ?
#
loop_
_entity_poly.entity_id
_entity_poly.type
_entity_poly.pdbx_seq_one_letter_code
_entity_poly.pdbx_strand_id
1 'polypeptide(L)'
;MNLVFDGHNDVLLRLWRSRNEGRNPVAEFRNGTSAGHIDAPRAKRGGLAGGLCAIYIPSPHDFNLREPDVNGHYSTPLDPPLERIPSLD
;
A
#
# COMPACT_ATOMS: atom_id res chain seq x y z
N MET A 1 23.19 -7.71 12.41
CA MET A 1 21.94 -7.39 11.69
C MET A 1 22.09 -5.97 11.17
N ASN A 2 21.96 -5.74 9.88
CA ASN A 2 21.92 -4.38 9.35
C ASN A 2 20.50 -3.84 9.55
N LEU A 3 20.42 -2.61 10.05
CA LEU A 3 19.15 -1.89 10.10
C LEU A 3 18.84 -1.33 8.72
N VAL A 4 17.61 -1.58 8.25
CA VAL A 4 17.14 -1.13 6.94
C VAL A 4 16.11 -0.01 7.15
N PHE A 5 16.29 1.08 6.41
CA PHE A 5 15.25 2.10 6.25
C PHE A 5 14.58 1.88 4.89
N ASP A 6 13.28 1.61 4.91
CA ASP A 6 12.51 1.31 3.72
C ASP A 6 12.00 2.59 3.03
N GLY A 7 12.30 2.74 1.75
CA GLY A 7 11.93 3.91 0.97
C GLY A 7 10.44 3.99 0.62
N HIS A 8 9.72 2.88 0.65
CA HIS A 8 8.30 2.85 0.31
C HIS A 8 7.63 1.53 0.72
N ASN A 9 6.55 1.62 1.49
CA ASN A 9 5.63 0.49 1.68
C ASN A 9 4.17 0.92 1.84
N ASP A 10 3.28 -0.02 1.57
CA ASP A 10 1.83 0.14 1.66
C ASP A 10 1.23 -0.49 2.93
N VAL A 11 1.96 -0.49 4.06
CA VAL A 11 1.40 -1.09 5.29
C VAL A 11 0.10 -0.43 5.70
N LEU A 12 -0.05 0.89 5.47
CA LEU A 12 -1.27 1.63 5.76
C LEU A 12 -2.45 1.19 4.90
N LEU A 13 -2.23 0.82 3.64
CA LEU A 13 -3.29 0.28 2.77
C LEU A 13 -3.87 -1.00 3.37
N ARG A 14 -3.02 -1.91 3.85
CA ARG A 14 -3.48 -3.14 4.52
C ARG A 14 -4.29 -2.84 5.78
N LEU A 15 -3.83 -1.91 6.62
CA LEU A 15 -4.52 -1.54 7.85
C LEU A 15 -5.88 -0.89 7.56
N TRP A 16 -5.95 -0.04 6.54
CA TRP A 16 -7.20 0.57 6.10
C TRP A 16 -8.20 -0.47 5.56
N ARG A 17 -7.75 -1.43 4.74
CA ARG A 17 -8.60 -2.54 4.28
C ARG A 17 -9.10 -3.41 5.44
N SER A 18 -8.21 -3.77 6.37
CA SER A 18 -8.57 -4.52 7.60
C SER A 18 -9.64 -3.80 8.42
N ARG A 19 -9.51 -2.48 8.60
CA ARG A 19 -10.55 -1.65 9.24
C ARG A 19 -11.88 -1.72 8.49
N ASN A 20 -11.87 -1.60 7.17
CA ASN A 20 -13.09 -1.63 6.35
C ASN A 20 -13.80 -2.99 6.39
N GLU A 21 -13.05 -4.08 6.61
CA GLU A 21 -13.57 -5.43 6.84
C GLU A 21 -14.05 -5.66 8.29
N GLY A 22 -14.04 -4.62 9.15
CA GLY A 22 -14.49 -4.72 10.55
C GLY A 22 -13.47 -5.34 11.51
N ARG A 23 -12.20 -5.50 11.10
CA ARG A 23 -11.13 -6.06 11.92
C ARG A 23 -10.41 -4.99 12.74
N ASN A 24 -9.46 -5.41 13.59
CA ASN A 24 -8.66 -4.51 14.43
C ASN A 24 -7.23 -4.33 13.86
N PRO A 25 -7.01 -3.32 12.99
CA PRO A 25 -5.73 -3.15 12.30
C PRO A 25 -4.57 -2.84 13.26
N VAL A 26 -4.80 -2.11 14.35
CA VAL A 26 -3.75 -1.76 15.31
C VAL A 26 -3.27 -3.02 16.03
N ALA A 27 -4.20 -3.88 16.45
CA ALA A 27 -3.85 -5.16 17.07
C ALA A 27 -3.10 -6.06 16.08
N GLU A 28 -3.53 -6.14 14.83
CA GLU A 28 -2.84 -6.91 13.78
C GLU A 28 -1.42 -6.42 13.49
N PHE A 29 -1.20 -5.10 13.45
CA PHE A 29 0.15 -4.57 13.27
C PHE A 29 1.02 -4.84 14.50
N ARG A 30 0.50 -4.59 15.70
CA ARG A 30 1.26 -4.70 16.95
C ARG A 30 1.60 -6.15 17.29
N ASN A 31 0.63 -7.04 17.19
CA ASN A 31 0.74 -8.42 17.66
C ASN A 31 1.16 -9.38 16.54
N GLY A 32 1.10 -8.94 15.28
CA GLY A 32 1.31 -9.78 14.11
C GLY A 32 -0.02 -10.22 13.48
N THR A 33 0.07 -10.61 12.22
CA THR A 33 -1.08 -11.08 11.42
C THR A 33 -0.65 -12.22 10.50
N SER A 34 -1.59 -13.03 10.03
CA SER A 34 -1.34 -14.14 9.10
C SER A 34 -1.10 -13.68 7.66
N ALA A 35 -1.37 -12.41 7.32
CA ALA A 35 -1.32 -11.89 5.95
C ALA A 35 -0.46 -10.60 5.82
N GLY A 36 -0.13 -10.22 4.59
CA GLY A 36 0.68 -9.03 4.27
C GLY A 36 2.18 -9.23 4.50
N HIS A 37 2.98 -8.17 4.39
CA HIS A 37 4.45 -8.24 4.52
C HIS A 37 5.01 -7.61 5.80
N ILE A 38 4.35 -6.54 6.29
CA ILE A 38 4.85 -5.75 7.43
C ILE A 38 3.85 -5.80 8.60
N ASP A 39 4.37 -6.23 9.75
CA ASP A 39 3.85 -6.05 11.10
C ASP A 39 5.02 -5.88 12.07
N ALA A 40 4.75 -5.48 13.32
CA ALA A 40 5.80 -5.18 14.29
C ALA A 40 6.70 -6.38 14.61
N PRO A 41 6.19 -7.62 14.80
CA PRO A 41 7.05 -8.78 15.00
C PRO A 41 7.99 -9.06 13.81
N ARG A 42 7.49 -9.00 12.57
CA ARG A 42 8.31 -9.22 11.37
C ARG A 42 9.30 -8.10 11.14
N ALA A 43 8.90 -6.83 11.32
CA ALA A 43 9.79 -5.68 11.18
C ALA A 43 10.98 -5.80 12.14
N LYS A 44 10.72 -6.13 13.41
CA LYS A 44 11.76 -6.32 14.42
C LYS A 44 12.68 -7.50 14.10
N ARG A 45 12.13 -8.63 13.65
CA ARG A 45 12.92 -9.82 13.26
C ARG A 45 13.74 -9.58 11.99
N GLY A 46 13.24 -8.79 11.05
CA GLY A 46 13.88 -8.50 9.76
C GLY A 46 14.84 -7.32 9.78
N GLY A 47 14.93 -6.56 10.88
CA GLY A 47 15.80 -5.38 10.96
C GLY A 47 15.25 -4.14 10.25
N LEU A 48 13.93 -4.08 9.98
CA LEU A 48 13.29 -2.86 9.48
C LEU A 48 13.24 -1.81 10.60
N ALA A 49 14.13 -0.82 10.53
CA ALA A 49 14.25 0.23 11.55
C ALA A 49 13.22 1.34 11.39
N GLY A 50 12.69 1.51 10.18
CA GLY A 50 11.70 2.51 9.83
C GLY A 50 11.49 2.54 8.32
N GLY A 51 10.61 3.43 7.86
CA GLY A 51 10.41 3.64 6.43
C GLY A 51 9.30 4.63 6.13
N LEU A 52 9.12 4.91 4.85
CA LEU A 52 8.04 5.79 4.36
C LEU A 52 6.79 4.95 4.11
N CYS A 53 5.75 5.19 4.92
CA CYS A 53 4.46 4.54 4.79
C CYS A 53 3.56 5.35 3.85
N ALA A 54 3.24 4.80 2.68
CA ALA A 54 2.44 5.49 1.68
C ALA A 54 0.98 5.66 2.12
N ILE A 55 0.44 6.87 1.93
CA ILE A 55 -1.01 7.12 1.93
C ILE A 55 -1.46 6.96 0.48
N TYR A 56 -1.84 5.75 0.13
CA TYR A 56 -2.30 5.40 -1.21
C TYR A 56 -3.83 5.39 -1.26
N ILE A 57 -4.38 6.06 -2.29
CA ILE A 57 -5.82 6.06 -2.57
C ILE A 57 -6.08 5.01 -3.65
N PRO A 58 -6.73 3.88 -3.32
CA PRO A 58 -7.02 2.84 -4.30
C PRO A 58 -8.07 3.31 -5.32
N SER A 59 -7.84 3.00 -6.60
CA SER A 59 -8.87 3.13 -7.64
C SER A 59 -10.05 2.18 -7.33
N PRO A 60 -11.30 2.54 -7.69
CA PRO A 60 -12.48 1.70 -7.45
C PRO A 60 -12.58 0.50 -8.39
N HIS A 61 -11.73 0.46 -9.42
CA HIS A 61 -11.67 -0.57 -10.45
C HIS A 61 -10.27 -1.16 -10.54
N ASP A 62 -10.18 -2.34 -11.16
CA ASP A 62 -8.90 -2.99 -11.40
C ASP A 62 -8.04 -2.20 -12.39
N PHE A 63 -6.72 -2.25 -12.18
CA PHE A 63 -5.78 -1.64 -13.09
C PHE A 63 -5.78 -2.36 -14.44
N ASN A 64 -6.02 -1.62 -15.51
CA ASN A 64 -5.75 -2.09 -16.87
C ASN A 64 -4.25 -1.94 -17.18
N LEU A 65 -3.40 -2.69 -16.49
CA LEU A 65 -1.98 -2.76 -16.83
C LEU A 65 -1.85 -3.45 -18.18
N ARG A 66 -1.41 -2.69 -19.20
CA ARG A 66 -1.05 -3.28 -20.48
C ARG A 66 0.36 -3.82 -20.41
N GLU A 67 0.54 -5.04 -20.91
CA GLU A 67 1.87 -5.58 -21.19
C GLU A 67 2.62 -4.64 -22.13
N PRO A 68 3.96 -4.51 -21.97
CA PRO A 68 4.75 -3.69 -22.85
C PRO A 68 4.71 -4.23 -24.29
N ASP A 69 4.85 -3.33 -25.27
CA ASP A 69 4.99 -3.73 -26.67
C ASP A 69 6.32 -4.47 -26.92
N VAL A 70 6.54 -4.94 -28.15
CA VAL A 70 7.77 -5.64 -28.56
C VAL A 70 9.05 -4.80 -28.37
N ASN A 71 8.93 -3.50 -28.15
CA ASN A 71 10.03 -2.57 -27.90
C ASN A 71 10.14 -2.15 -26.42
N GLY A 72 9.30 -2.69 -25.53
CA GLY A 72 9.31 -2.36 -24.10
C GLY A 72 8.48 -1.13 -23.72
N HIS A 73 7.67 -0.58 -24.63
CA HIS A 73 6.85 0.59 -24.32
C HIS A 73 5.57 0.20 -23.58
N TYR A 74 5.26 0.94 -22.52
CA TYR A 74 3.98 0.84 -21.82
C TYR A 74 3.03 1.93 -22.32
N SER A 75 1.85 1.53 -22.79
CA SER A 75 0.77 2.45 -23.15
C SER A 75 -0.48 2.15 -22.33
N THR A 76 -0.45 2.52 -21.05
CA THR A 76 -1.60 2.43 -20.15
C THR A 76 -2.37 3.75 -20.15
N PRO A 77 -3.66 3.77 -20.53
CA PRO A 77 -4.45 4.99 -20.45
C PRO A 77 -4.56 5.47 -19.00
N LEU A 78 -4.60 6.79 -18.80
CA LEU A 78 -4.89 7.36 -17.48
C LEU A 78 -6.30 6.99 -17.05
N ASP A 79 -6.49 6.85 -15.75
CA ASP A 79 -7.83 6.72 -15.17
C ASP A 79 -8.67 7.96 -15.47
N PRO A 80 -10.01 7.83 -15.59
CA PRO A 80 -10.90 8.96 -15.73
C PRO A 80 -10.67 9.97 -14.59
N PRO A 81 -10.77 11.29 -14.87
CA PRO A 81 -10.65 12.30 -13.82
C PRO A 81 -11.66 12.06 -12.70
N LEU A 82 -11.21 12.26 -11.45
CA LEU A 82 -12.11 12.23 -10.30
C LEU A 82 -13.08 13.42 -10.36
N GLU A 83 -14.29 13.21 -9.86
CA GLU A 83 -15.26 14.30 -9.67
C GLU A 83 -14.69 15.34 -8.69
N ARG A 84 -14.69 16.60 -9.09
CA ARG A 84 -14.16 17.70 -8.28
C ARG A 84 -15.21 18.09 -7.24
N ILE A 85 -14.95 17.75 -5.98
CA ILE A 85 -15.88 18.04 -4.88
C ILE A 85 -15.82 19.51 -4.43
N PRO A 86 -16.92 20.07 -3.88
CA PRO A 86 -16.98 21.49 -3.48
C PRO A 86 -15.95 21.92 -2.43
N SER A 87 -15.34 21.00 -1.70
CA SER A 87 -14.30 21.30 -0.71
C SER A 87 -12.93 21.61 -1.32
N LEU A 88 -12.82 21.67 -2.65
CA LEU A 88 -11.60 21.98 -3.41
C LEU A 88 -11.69 23.32 -4.17
N ASP A 89 -12.75 24.11 -3.91
CA ASP A 89 -12.96 25.49 -4.35
C ASP A 89 -12.86 26.45 -3.14
#